data_AF-A0A4D4MGM0-F1
#
_entry.id   AF-A0A4D4MGM0-F1
#
_cell.length_a   1.000
_cell.length_b   1.000
_cell.length_c   1.000
_cell.angle_alpha   90.00
_cell.angle_beta   90.00
_cell.angle_gamma   90.00
#
_symmetry.space_group_name_H-M   'P 1'
#
loop_
_entity.id
_entity.type
_entity.pdbx_description
1 polymer ?
#
loop_
_entity_poly.entity_id
_entity_poly.type
_entity_poly.pdbx_seq_one_letter_code
_entity_poly.pdbx_strand_id
1 'polypeptide(L)'
;MTLQTNEFWVGTYHGRHDGRLVKVTATRDDTRLEPYAWTCTCGASQTFPTEDGVDRTAWRHTHPTLWDRLRQKAALLLRTR
;
A
#
# COMPACT_ATOMS: atom_id res chain seq x y z
N MET A 1 -6.20 -32.01 6.27
CA MET A 1 -5.95 -31.02 5.19
C MET A 1 -5.60 -29.72 5.87
N THR A 2 -4.30 -29.47 5.97
CA THR A 2 -3.72 -28.32 6.66
C THR A 2 -4.00 -27.08 5.83
N LEU A 3 -4.65 -26.07 6.42
CA LEU A 3 -4.77 -24.73 5.83
C LEU A 3 -3.35 -24.23 5.59
N GLN A 4 -2.87 -24.28 4.34
CA GLN A 4 -1.64 -23.61 3.96
C GLN A 4 -1.90 -22.13 4.13
N THR A 5 -1.38 -21.55 5.21
CA THR A 5 -1.26 -20.11 5.35
C THR A 5 -0.32 -19.64 4.25
N ASN A 6 -0.88 -19.32 3.09
CA ASN A 6 -0.17 -18.97 1.87
C ASN A 6 0.28 -17.50 1.88
N GLU A 7 0.59 -16.96 3.06
CA GLU A 7 1.10 -15.60 3.21
C GLU A 7 2.62 -15.62 3.02
N PHE A 8 3.05 -15.45 1.77
CA PHE A 8 4.43 -15.08 1.50
C PHE A 8 4.55 -13.56 1.77
N TRP A 9 5.11 -13.24 2.93
CA TRP A 9 5.30 -11.87 3.39
C TRP A 9 6.33 -11.15 2.49
N VAL A 10 5.93 -10.02 1.89
CA VAL A 10 6.80 -9.24 1.00
C VAL A 10 7.53 -8.15 1.77
N GLY A 11 6.86 -7.47 2.71
CA GLY A 11 7.52 -6.45 3.51
C GLY A 11 6.60 -5.68 4.46
N THR A 12 7.22 -4.95 5.39
CA THR A 12 6.53 -3.98 6.24
C THR A 12 7.25 -2.63 6.18
N TYR A 13 6.48 -1.57 5.93
CA TYR A 13 6.97 -0.21 5.84
C TYR A 13 6.35 0.65 6.93
N HIS A 14 7.16 1.51 7.54
CA HIS A 14 6.71 2.44 8.57
C HIS A 14 6.86 3.86 8.05
N GLY A 15 5.88 4.72 8.35
CA GLY A 15 5.91 6.11 7.92
C GLY A 15 5.02 6.98 8.80
N ARG A 16 4.75 8.19 8.31
CA ARG A 16 3.83 9.13 8.96
C ARG A 16 2.88 9.77 7.97
N HIS A 17 1.60 9.81 8.31
CA HIS A 17 0.58 10.62 7.65
C HIS A 17 0.08 11.67 8.64
N ASP A 18 0.13 12.95 8.28
CA ASP A 18 -0.38 14.06 9.10
C ASP A 18 0.04 14.00 10.58
N GLY A 19 1.28 13.56 10.83
CA GLY A 19 1.83 13.41 12.17
C GLY A 19 1.45 12.13 12.91
N ARG A 20 0.62 11.24 12.36
CA ARG A 20 0.31 9.92 12.91
C ARG A 20 1.22 8.84 12.30
N LEU A 21 1.75 7.95 13.15
CA LEU A 21 2.50 6.79 12.67
C LEU A 21 1.59 5.85 11.88
N VAL A 22 2.10 5.37 10.75
CA VAL A 22 1.41 4.39 9.91
C VAL A 22 2.31 3.22 9.60
N LYS A 23 1.69 2.05 9.43
CA LYS A 23 2.33 0.82 9.01
C LYS A 23 1.66 0.32 7.75
N VAL A 24 2.45 0.05 6.72
CA VAL A 24 2.02 -0.64 5.52
C VAL A 24 2.55 -2.06 5.54
N THR A 25 1.68 -3.01 5.30
CA THR A 25 1.98 -4.43 5.23
C THR A 25 1.75 -4.90 3.80
N ALA A 26 2.80 -5.38 3.14
CA ALA A 26 2.76 -5.95 1.81
C ALA A 26 2.74 -7.49 1.90
N THR A 27 1.78 -8.09 1.20
CA THR A 27 1.46 -9.52 1.23
C THR A 27 1.37 -10.08 -0.17
N ARG A 28 1.75 -11.35 -0.33
CA ARG A 28 1.48 -12.14 -1.53
C ARG A 28 0.51 -13.27 -1.23
N ASP A 29 -0.51 -13.42 -2.06
CA ASP A 29 -1.52 -14.47 -2.04
C ASP A 29 -1.67 -15.06 -3.46
N ASP A 30 -0.99 -16.17 -3.71
CA ASP A 30 -0.98 -16.84 -5.02
C ASP A 30 -2.34 -17.44 -5.43
N THR A 31 -3.37 -17.36 -4.58
CA THR A 31 -4.73 -17.79 -4.93
C THR A 31 -5.52 -16.73 -5.70
N ARG A 32 -4.99 -15.49 -5.78
CA ARG A 32 -5.65 -14.36 -6.43
C ARG A 32 -5.08 -14.07 -7.83
N LEU A 33 -5.93 -13.51 -8.70
CA LEU A 33 -5.50 -12.99 -10.02
C LEU A 33 -4.49 -11.84 -9.88
N GLU A 34 -4.65 -11.03 -8.84
CA GLU A 34 -3.68 -10.02 -8.41
C GLU A 34 -3.06 -10.47 -7.10
N PRO A 35 -1.96 -11.24 -7.16
CA PRO A 35 -1.45 -11.93 -5.98
C PRO A 35 -0.74 -10.98 -5.02
N TYR A 36 -0.33 -9.79 -5.43
CA TYR A 36 0.38 -8.85 -4.56
C TYR A 36 -0.56 -7.77 -4.04
N ALA A 37 -0.47 -7.46 -2.75
CA ALA A 37 -1.26 -6.38 -2.16
C ALA A 37 -0.48 -5.68 -1.06
N TRP A 38 -0.83 -4.43 -0.77
CA TRP A 38 -0.48 -3.82 0.50
C TRP A 38 -1.69 -3.19 1.19
N THR A 39 -1.66 -3.19 2.51
CA THR A 39 -2.65 -2.53 3.35
C THR A 39 -1.96 -1.60 4.34
N CYS A 40 -2.54 -0.44 4.59
CA CYS A 40 -2.04 0.55 5.52
C CYS A 40 -2.96 0.68 6.72
N THR A 41 -2.40 0.94 7.90
CA THR A 41 -3.18 1.27 9.12
C THR A 41 -4.01 2.55 8.99
N CYS A 42 -3.81 3.37 7.95
CA CYS A 42 -4.68 4.51 7.65
C CYS A 42 -5.96 4.11 6.89
N GLY A 43 -6.12 2.84 6.51
CA GLY A 43 -7.27 2.31 5.77
C GLY A 43 -7.07 2.26 4.24
N ALA A 44 -5.96 2.77 3.72
CA ALA A 44 -5.62 2.61 2.30
C ALA A 44 -5.13 1.20 1.99
N SER A 45 -5.46 0.70 0.80
CA SER A 45 -4.97 -0.59 0.29
C SER A 45 -4.88 -0.56 -1.22
N GLN A 46 -4.02 -1.40 -1.79
CA GLN A 46 -3.91 -1.56 -3.24
C GLN A 46 -3.48 -2.99 -3.60
N THR A 47 -3.89 -3.47 -4.77
CA THR A 47 -3.54 -4.78 -5.35
C THR A 47 -2.73 -4.60 -6.62
N PHE A 48 -1.91 -5.60 -6.94
CA PHE A 48 -1.01 -5.61 -8.09
C PHE A 48 -0.89 -7.04 -8.66
N PRO A 49 -0.77 -7.17 -10.00
CA PRO A 49 -0.49 -8.45 -10.64
C PRO A 49 0.95 -8.93 -10.44
N THR A 50 1.89 -8.01 -10.21
CA THR A 50 3.32 -8.29 -10.04
C THR A 50 3.91 -7.61 -8.81
N GLU A 51 5.03 -8.13 -8.32
CA GLU A 51 5.74 -7.64 -7.14
C GLU A 51 6.25 -6.19 -7.30
N ASP A 52 6.71 -5.83 -8.50
CA ASP A 52 7.33 -4.51 -8.78
C ASP A 52 6.47 -3.31 -8.34
N GLY A 53 5.14 -3.49 -8.41
CA GLY A 53 4.18 -2.47 -8.01
C GLY A 53 4.05 -2.32 -6.50
N VAL A 54 4.16 -3.41 -5.73
CA VAL A 54 3.77 -3.43 -4.32
C VAL A 54 4.75 -2.65 -3.46
N ASP A 55 6.06 -2.89 -3.61
CA ASP A 55 7.09 -2.28 -2.78
C ASP A 55 7.21 -0.78 -3.05
N ARG A 56 7.26 -0.41 -4.33
CA ARG A 56 7.40 0.99 -4.74
C ARG A 56 6.21 1.82 -4.28
N THR A 57 5.00 1.28 -4.37
CA THR A 57 3.79 1.99 -3.95
C THR A 57 3.63 2.02 -2.43
N ALA A 58 3.94 0.92 -1.73
CA ALA A 58 3.98 0.87 -0.27
C ALA A 58 5.00 1.87 0.31
N TRP A 59 6.21 1.94 -0.27
CA TRP A 59 7.23 2.91 0.09
C TRP A 59 6.77 4.35 -0.15
N ARG A 60 6.28 4.66 -1.36
CA ARG A 60 5.76 6.02 -1.67
C ARG A 60 4.59 6.42 -0.80
N HIS A 61 3.75 5.47 -0.41
CA HIS A 61 2.62 5.75 0.47
C HIS A 61 3.08 6.11 1.89
N THR A 62 4.10 5.43 2.42
CA THR A 62 4.68 5.75 3.75
C THR A 62 5.58 6.98 3.74
N HIS A 63 6.24 7.25 2.60
CA HIS A 63 7.20 8.34 2.40
C HIS A 63 6.84 9.16 1.16
N PRO A 64 5.72 9.92 1.20
CA PRO A 64 5.26 10.67 0.04
C PRO A 64 6.25 11.78 -0.32
N THR A 65 6.61 11.87 -1.59
CA THR A 65 7.42 12.97 -2.10
C THR A 65 6.60 14.28 -2.10
N LEU A 66 7.27 15.42 -2.27
CA LEU A 66 6.57 16.71 -2.42
C LEU A 66 5.58 16.69 -3.59
N TRP A 67 5.93 16.03 -4.69
CA TRP A 67 5.04 15.86 -5.83
C TRP A 67 3.81 15.00 -5.50
N ASP A 68 3.99 13.91 -4.76
CA ASP A 68 2.88 13.05 -4.33
C ASP A 68 1.91 13.83 -3.42
N ARG A 69 2.43 14.67 -2.52
CA ARG A 69 1.60 15.56 -1.69
C ARG A 69 0.81 16.55 -2.52
N LEU A 70 1.41 17.15 -3.55
CA LEU A 70 0.71 18.06 -4.46
C LEU A 70 -0.39 17.32 -5.23
N ARG A 71 -0.11 16.12 -5.74
CA ARG A 71 -1.08 15.28 -6.46
C ARG A 71 -2.25 14.86 -5.57
N GLN A 72 -1.97 14.49 -4.31
CA GLN A 72 -3.00 14.18 -3.32
C GLN A 72 -3.89 15.39 -3.03
N LYS A 73 -3.30 16.58 -2.85
CA LYS A 73 -4.06 17.83 -2.69
C LYS A 73 -4.93 18.15 -3.91
N ALA A 74 -4.39 17.99 -5.12
CA ALA A 74 -5.15 18.19 -6.36
C ALA A 74 -6.31 17.20 -6.48
N ALA A 75 -6.09 15.92 -6.17
CA ALA A 75 -7.14 14.91 -6.15
C ALA A 75 -8.24 15.24 -5.13
N LEU A 76 -7.87 15.78 -3.96
CA LEU A 76 -8.84 16.20 -2.94
C LEU A 76 -9.71 17.37 -3.44
N LEU A 77 -9.10 18.37 -4.08
CA LEU A 77 -9.80 19.53 -4.66
C LEU A 77 -10.73 19.17 -5.82
N LEU A 78 -10.39 18.13 -6.59
CA LEU A 78 -11.22 17.63 -7.67
C LEU A 78 -12.38 16.78 -7.17
N ARG A 79 -12.27 16.16 -5.99
CA ARG A 79 -13.32 15.33 -5.39
C ARG A 79 -14.42 16.12 -4.68
N THR A 80 -14.16 17.39 -4.39
CA THR A 80 -15.10 18.34 -3.76
C THR A 80 -15.81 19.26 -4.76
N ARG A 81 -15.67 19.01 -6.06
CA ARG A 81 -16.49 19.61 -7.13
C ARG A 81 -17.46 18.57 -7.69
#